data_AF-A0A8J7N3V5-F1
#
_entry.id   AF-A0A8J7N3V5-F1
#
_cell.length_a   1.000
_cell.length_b   1.000
_cell.length_c   1.000
_cell.angle_alpha   90.00
_cell.angle_beta   90.00
_cell.angle_gamma   90.00
#
_symmetry.space_group_name_H-M   'P 1'
#
loop_
_entity.id
_entity.type
_entity.pdbx_description
1 polymer ?
#
loop_
_entity_poly.entity_id
_entity_poly.type
_entity_poly.pdbx_seq_one_letter_code
_entity_poly.pdbx_strand_id
1 'polypeptide(L)'
;MTSQPPKRLDPARIAFQVTLAGVIGAVLFLAGLYSGTTQNAAFRAVNFLKGSVKSVLSERDNLAGTLPTGFLQPSRKPGEGVTVNTRPDDGRLILLTSFFDGGTELRLIRRDGSVVARWPVRHSQLFPNPDFLLEPPKTDWNTDIHGAAINPDGSVVFNFEYGGTAKLDRCGETVWTLRETTHHSLVRSERGGYWIPGQKQFLTDPENRFDPFTRVSTDRPFAEGEVLHVSEDGKVTQRLSIVQVLYDGGLMTLLTAGGFS
;
A
#
# COMPACT_ATOMS: atom_id res chain seq x y z
N MET A 1 62.83 -33.10 16.79
CA MET A 1 61.49 -32.49 16.85
C MET A 1 61.15 -32.24 18.31
N THR A 2 61.42 -31.05 18.83
CA THR A 2 61.08 -30.65 20.20
C THR A 2 59.61 -30.22 20.23
N SER A 3 58.77 -30.99 20.90
CA SER A 3 57.38 -30.63 21.15
C SER A 3 57.34 -29.43 22.10
N GLN A 4 56.77 -28.31 21.65
CA GLN A 4 56.50 -27.19 22.54
C GLN A 4 55.51 -27.65 23.63
N PRO A 5 55.78 -27.33 24.92
CA PRO A 5 54.84 -27.65 25.98
C PRO A 5 53.52 -26.90 25.76
N PRO A 6 52.36 -27.52 26.05
CA PRO A 6 51.08 -26.88 25.84
C PRO A 6 51.00 -25.60 26.67
N LYS A 7 50.64 -24.47 26.03
CA LYS A 7 50.41 -23.20 26.73
C LYS A 7 49.38 -23.42 27.83
N ARG A 8 49.81 -23.34 29.08
CA ARG A 8 48.89 -23.33 30.23
C ARG A 8 48.07 -22.06 30.17
N LEU A 9 46.76 -22.22 30.13
CA LEU A 9 45.80 -21.13 30.24
C LEU A 9 45.90 -20.50 31.63
N ASP A 10 46.09 -19.17 31.69
CA ASP A 10 46.12 -18.39 32.92
C ASP A 10 44.67 -18.05 33.35
N PRO A 11 44.17 -18.60 34.47
CA PRO A 11 42.81 -18.36 34.93
C PRO A 11 42.49 -16.89 35.17
N ALA A 12 43.46 -16.08 35.61
CA ALA A 12 43.25 -14.66 35.87
C ALA A 12 43.04 -13.89 34.56
N ARG A 13 43.82 -14.22 33.52
CA ARG A 13 43.65 -13.65 32.18
C ARG A 13 42.28 -13.99 31.58
N ILE A 14 41.83 -15.23 31.77
CA ILE A 14 40.49 -15.65 31.30
C ILE A 14 39.40 -14.89 32.06
N ALA A 15 39.46 -14.83 33.40
CA ALA A 15 38.49 -14.13 34.22
C ALA A 15 38.40 -12.63 33.86
N PHE A 16 39.54 -11.97 33.63
CA PHE A 16 39.60 -10.59 33.19
C PHE A 16 38.93 -10.41 31.81
N GLN A 17 39.25 -11.26 30.83
CA GLN A 17 38.66 -11.19 29.49
C GLN A 17 37.15 -11.41 29.49
N VAL A 18 36.67 -12.39 30.27
CA VAL A 18 35.23 -12.65 30.43
C VAL A 18 34.52 -11.47 31.09
N THR A 19 35.11 -10.91 32.14
CA THR A 19 34.53 -9.75 32.85
C THR A 19 34.49 -8.52 31.94
N LEU A 20 35.59 -8.24 31.23
CA LEU A 20 35.67 -7.13 30.28
C LEU A 20 34.62 -7.29 29.16
N ALA A 21 34.50 -8.48 28.58
CA ALA A 21 33.49 -8.78 27.57
C ALA A 21 32.06 -8.61 28.12
N GLY A 22 31.81 -9.04 29.36
CA GLY A 22 30.53 -8.87 30.05
C GLY A 22 30.17 -7.40 30.29
N VAL A 23 31.13 -6.58 30.75
CA VAL A 23 30.92 -5.14 30.94
C VAL A 23 30.67 -4.43 29.61
N ILE A 24 31.47 -4.71 28.58
CA ILE A 24 31.26 -4.15 27.24
C ILE A 24 29.86 -4.54 26.72
N GLY A 25 29.48 -5.81 26.86
CA GLY A 25 28.14 -6.30 26.49
C GLY A 25 27.02 -5.56 27.23
N ALA A 26 27.14 -5.38 28.55
CA ALA A 26 26.15 -4.67 29.35
C ALA A 26 26.03 -3.20 28.95
N VAL A 27 27.16 -2.51 28.71
CA VAL A 27 27.17 -1.11 28.25
C VAL A 27 26.51 -0.98 26.89
N LEU A 28 26.84 -1.85 25.94
CA LEU A 28 26.21 -1.86 24.61
C LEU A 28 24.71 -2.13 24.70
N PHE A 29 24.28 -3.07 25.56
CA PHE A 29 22.88 -3.37 25.79
C PHE A 29 22.12 -2.16 26.36
N LEU A 30 22.66 -1.53 27.41
CA LEU A 30 22.04 -0.35 28.02
C LEU A 30 22.02 0.84 27.07
N ALA A 31 23.07 1.05 26.29
CA ALA A 31 23.10 2.07 25.24
C ALA A 31 22.05 1.80 24.16
N GLY A 32 21.87 0.53 23.77
CA GLY A 32 20.81 0.09 22.86
C GLY A 32 19.41 0.32 23.42
N LEU A 33 19.18 -0.01 24.70
CA LEU A 33 17.90 0.20 25.37
C LEU A 33 17.57 1.69 25.50
N TYR A 34 18.55 2.51 25.90
CA TYR A 34 18.40 3.97 25.95
C TYR A 34 18.10 4.54 24.57
N SER A 35 18.82 4.09 23.54
CA SER A 35 18.59 4.51 22.15
C SER A 35 17.19 4.14 21.66
N GLY A 36 16.74 2.91 21.94
CA GLY A 36 15.41 2.43 21.57
C GLY A 36 14.27 3.17 22.28
N THR A 37 14.43 3.47 23.57
CA THR A 37 13.42 4.18 24.37
C THR A 37 13.34 5.67 24.03
N THR A 38 14.48 6.31 23.75
CA THR A 38 14.53 7.75 23.39
C THR A 38 14.34 8.02 21.89
N GLN A 39 14.33 6.97 21.07
CA GLN A 39 14.25 7.06 19.61
C GLN A 39 15.21 8.09 18.99
N ASN A 40 16.42 8.18 19.56
CA ASN A 40 17.39 9.20 19.19
C ASN A 40 17.99 8.98 17.78
N ALA A 41 18.93 9.82 17.38
CA ALA A 41 19.54 9.76 16.04
C ALA A 41 20.16 8.39 15.71
N ALA A 42 20.77 7.71 16.68
CA ALA A 42 21.36 6.39 16.47
C ALA A 42 20.27 5.33 16.21
N PHE A 43 19.18 5.34 16.97
CA PHE A 43 18.02 4.47 16.71
C PHE A 43 17.43 4.71 15.32
N ARG A 44 17.24 5.97 14.93
CA ARG A 44 16.72 6.32 13.59
C ARG A 44 17.65 5.84 12.48
N ALA A 45 18.96 6.02 12.62
CA ALA A 45 19.95 5.54 11.66
C ALA A 45 19.94 4.01 11.53
N VAL A 46 19.92 3.29 12.65
CA VAL A 46 19.86 1.82 12.66
C VAL A 46 18.55 1.31 12.05
N ASN A 47 17.42 1.91 12.40
CA ASN A 47 16.13 1.51 11.83
C ASN A 47 16.01 1.85 10.35
N PHE A 48 16.53 3.00 9.93
CA PHE A 48 16.61 3.35 8.52
C PHE A 48 17.44 2.31 7.76
N LEU A 49 18.63 1.97 8.25
CA LEU A 49 19.49 0.97 7.62
C LEU A 49 18.80 -0.40 7.57
N LYS A 50 18.21 -0.84 8.69
CA LYS A 50 17.46 -2.10 8.78
C LYS A 50 16.29 -2.11 7.80
N GLY A 51 15.53 -1.02 7.73
CA GLY A 51 14.39 -0.85 6.83
C GLY A 51 14.81 -0.86 5.35
N SER A 52 15.90 -0.17 5.02
CA SER A 52 16.48 -0.14 3.67
C SER A 52 16.98 -1.52 3.23
N VAL A 53 17.75 -2.20 4.09
CA VAL A 53 18.24 -3.56 3.79
C VAL A 53 17.07 -4.53 3.64
N LYS A 54 16.09 -4.49 4.56
CA LYS A 54 14.89 -5.33 4.45
C LYS A 54 14.14 -5.05 3.14
N SER A 55 13.92 -3.79 2.81
CA SER A 55 13.21 -3.38 1.60
C SER A 55 13.92 -3.86 0.33
N VAL A 56 15.24 -3.68 0.24
CA VAL A 56 16.00 -4.15 -0.92
C VAL A 56 15.92 -5.67 -1.02
N LEU A 57 16.04 -6.41 0.09
CA LEU A 57 15.98 -7.86 0.07
C LEU A 57 14.58 -8.40 -0.28
N SER A 58 13.51 -7.77 0.21
CA SER A 58 12.13 -8.20 -0.05
C SER A 58 11.62 -7.76 -1.42
N GLU A 59 12.04 -6.59 -1.89
CA GLU A 59 11.61 -6.01 -3.17
C GLU A 59 12.59 -6.27 -4.32
N ARG A 60 13.67 -7.04 -4.12
CA ARG A 60 14.73 -7.21 -5.13
C ARG A 60 14.18 -7.62 -6.51
N ASP A 61 13.23 -8.54 -6.53
CA ASP A 61 12.70 -9.13 -7.75
C ASP A 61 11.70 -8.17 -8.42
N ASN A 62 10.99 -7.40 -7.60
CA ASN A 62 10.09 -6.34 -8.04
C ASN A 62 10.87 -5.17 -8.65
N LEU A 63 11.91 -4.69 -7.95
CA LEU A 63 12.82 -3.64 -8.41
C LEU A 63 13.61 -4.04 -9.65
N ALA A 64 13.99 -5.32 -9.78
CA ALA A 64 14.67 -5.86 -10.96
C ALA A 64 13.72 -6.14 -12.14
N GLY A 65 12.40 -5.98 -11.96
CA GLY A 65 11.42 -6.28 -13.02
C GLY A 65 11.37 -7.77 -13.40
N THR A 66 11.73 -8.67 -12.48
CA THR A 66 11.73 -10.12 -12.74
C THR A 66 10.46 -10.80 -12.23
N LEU A 67 9.93 -10.40 -11.07
CA LEU A 67 8.73 -10.99 -10.49
C LEU A 67 7.95 -9.97 -9.62
N PRO A 68 6.61 -9.80 -9.80
CA PRO A 68 5.80 -8.89 -8.98
C PRO A 68 5.44 -9.54 -7.64
N THR A 69 6.43 -9.71 -6.76
CA THR A 69 6.34 -10.48 -5.51
C THR A 69 5.23 -10.02 -4.57
N GLY A 70 4.86 -8.74 -4.58
CA GLY A 70 3.76 -8.19 -3.77
C GLY A 70 2.38 -8.78 -4.09
N PHE A 71 2.18 -9.28 -5.31
CA PHE A 71 0.91 -9.85 -5.78
C PHE A 71 0.91 -11.39 -5.81
N LEU A 72 2.00 -12.02 -5.41
CA LEU A 72 2.13 -13.48 -5.44
C LEU A 72 2.02 -14.06 -4.03
N GLN A 73 1.19 -15.08 -3.89
CA GLN A 73 1.15 -15.91 -2.70
C GLN A 73 1.30 -17.38 -3.10
N PRO A 74 1.98 -18.21 -2.28
CA PRO A 74 2.00 -19.65 -2.49
C PRO A 74 0.58 -20.22 -2.56
N SER A 75 0.35 -21.16 -3.47
CA SER A 75 -0.94 -21.83 -3.54
C SER A 75 -1.22 -22.55 -2.21
N ARG A 76 -2.38 -22.28 -1.61
CA ARG A 76 -2.81 -22.89 -0.35
C ARG A 76 -3.48 -24.25 -0.55
N LYS A 77 -3.75 -24.65 -1.81
CA LYS A 77 -4.47 -25.88 -2.16
C LYS A 77 -3.80 -26.56 -3.36
N PRO A 78 -3.78 -27.91 -3.42
CA PRO A 78 -3.35 -28.62 -4.62
C PRO A 78 -4.33 -28.38 -5.79
N GLY A 79 -3.81 -28.44 -7.02
CA GLY A 79 -4.57 -28.25 -8.26
C GLY A 79 -4.37 -26.87 -8.92
N GLU A 80 -5.01 -26.67 -10.07
CA GLU A 80 -4.91 -25.43 -10.86
C GLU A 80 -5.72 -24.25 -10.27
N GLY A 81 -6.52 -24.50 -9.22
CA GLY A 81 -7.14 -23.45 -8.40
C GLY A 81 -8.32 -22.72 -9.03
N VAL A 82 -8.79 -23.11 -10.22
CA VAL A 82 -9.91 -22.46 -10.92
C VAL A 82 -11.13 -23.38 -11.03
N THR A 83 -12.33 -22.80 -10.93
CA THR A 83 -13.59 -23.47 -11.29
C THR A 83 -14.09 -22.87 -12.59
N VAL A 84 -14.28 -23.70 -13.62
CA VAL A 84 -14.78 -23.26 -14.93
C VAL A 84 -16.30 -23.19 -14.87
N ASN A 85 -16.84 -22.00 -15.16
CA ASN A 85 -18.29 -21.80 -15.26
C ASN A 85 -18.75 -22.15 -16.68
N THR A 86 -19.63 -23.14 -16.82
CA THR A 86 -20.14 -23.65 -18.12
C THR A 86 -21.42 -22.96 -18.60
N ARG A 87 -21.82 -21.83 -17.99
CA ARG A 87 -22.99 -21.07 -18.47
C ARG A 87 -22.81 -20.63 -19.93
N PRO A 88 -23.85 -20.77 -20.77
CA PRO A 88 -23.83 -20.27 -22.14
C PRO A 88 -23.49 -18.77 -22.19
N ASP A 89 -22.84 -18.35 -23.27
CA ASP A 89 -22.64 -16.92 -23.54
C ASP A 89 -23.99 -16.25 -23.81
N ASP A 90 -24.30 -15.22 -23.02
CA ASP A 90 -25.51 -14.41 -23.13
C ASP A 90 -25.23 -13.05 -23.79
N GLY A 91 -24.04 -12.88 -24.37
CA GLY A 91 -23.60 -11.67 -25.06
C GLY A 91 -23.19 -10.53 -24.12
N ARG A 92 -23.26 -10.74 -22.79
CA ARG A 92 -22.80 -9.73 -21.83
C ARG A 92 -21.29 -9.68 -21.78
N LEU A 93 -20.79 -8.45 -21.68
CA LEU A 93 -19.37 -8.18 -21.50
C LEU A 93 -19.02 -8.10 -20.02
N ILE A 94 -17.80 -8.51 -19.70
CA ILE A 94 -17.26 -8.54 -18.34
C ILE A 94 -16.03 -7.64 -18.33
N LEU A 95 -16.04 -6.60 -17.50
CA LEU A 95 -14.83 -5.83 -17.22
C LEU A 95 -14.02 -6.59 -16.17
N LEU A 96 -12.76 -6.84 -16.46
CA LEU A 96 -11.81 -7.48 -15.55
C LEU A 96 -10.61 -6.56 -15.35
N THR A 97 -10.14 -6.44 -14.11
CA THR A 97 -8.93 -5.71 -13.75
C THR A 97 -7.99 -6.70 -13.08
N SER A 98 -6.75 -6.76 -13.55
CA SER A 98 -5.75 -7.68 -12.97
C SER A 98 -4.35 -7.29 -13.44
N PHE A 99 -3.38 -8.07 -12.97
CA PHE A 99 -2.10 -8.20 -13.63
C PHE A 99 -2.20 -9.15 -14.81
N PHE A 100 -1.80 -8.67 -15.98
CA PHE A 100 -1.71 -9.44 -17.21
C PHE A 100 -0.41 -9.10 -17.95
N ASP A 101 0.19 -10.10 -18.60
CA ASP A 101 1.35 -9.91 -19.48
C ASP A 101 2.47 -9.03 -18.86
N GLY A 102 2.67 -9.13 -17.54
CA GLY A 102 3.69 -8.38 -16.81
C GLY A 102 3.31 -6.97 -16.37
N GLY A 103 2.03 -6.58 -16.37
CA GLY A 103 1.60 -5.28 -15.86
C GLY A 103 0.12 -5.19 -15.52
N THR A 104 -0.29 -4.07 -14.94
CA THR A 104 -1.68 -3.84 -14.57
C THR A 104 -2.50 -3.46 -15.80
N GLU A 105 -3.66 -4.08 -15.99
CA GLU A 105 -4.47 -3.89 -17.18
C GLU A 105 -5.97 -4.08 -16.87
N LEU A 106 -6.81 -3.30 -17.56
CA LEU A 106 -8.25 -3.57 -17.69
C LEU A 106 -8.51 -4.32 -18.99
N ARG A 107 -9.38 -5.33 -18.93
CA ARG A 107 -9.88 -6.06 -20.10
C ARG A 107 -11.38 -6.08 -20.12
N LEU A 108 -11.95 -5.80 -21.27
CA LEU A 108 -13.34 -6.14 -21.54
C LEU A 108 -13.34 -7.49 -22.27
N ILE A 109 -14.00 -8.48 -21.69
CA ILE A 109 -14.01 -9.85 -22.21
C ILE A 109 -15.45 -10.35 -22.42
N ARG A 110 -15.60 -11.36 -23.27
CA ARG A 110 -16.80 -12.20 -23.32
C ARG A 110 -16.68 -13.36 -22.33
N ARG A 111 -17.79 -14.06 -22.12
CA ARG A 111 -17.85 -15.21 -21.21
C ARG A 111 -16.94 -16.37 -21.65
N ASP A 112 -16.68 -16.51 -22.94
CA ASP A 112 -15.77 -17.52 -23.50
C ASP A 112 -14.27 -17.17 -23.30
N GLY A 113 -13.97 -16.03 -22.68
CA GLY A 113 -12.60 -15.54 -22.46
C GLY A 113 -12.02 -14.75 -23.63
N SER A 114 -12.75 -14.61 -24.75
CA SER A 114 -12.30 -13.75 -25.85
C SER A 114 -12.24 -12.30 -25.40
N VAL A 115 -11.13 -11.64 -25.74
CA VAL A 115 -10.89 -10.24 -25.38
C VAL A 115 -11.53 -9.32 -26.42
N VAL A 116 -12.33 -8.37 -25.96
CA VAL A 116 -13.00 -7.35 -26.78
C VAL A 116 -12.18 -6.07 -26.83
N ALA A 117 -11.66 -5.64 -25.68
CA ALA A 117 -10.84 -4.43 -25.54
C ALA A 117 -9.85 -4.58 -24.38
N ARG A 118 -8.75 -3.82 -24.46
CA ARG A 118 -7.63 -3.85 -23.52
C ARG A 118 -7.18 -2.43 -23.21
N TRP A 119 -6.88 -2.17 -21.94
CA TRP A 119 -6.26 -0.93 -21.47
C TRP A 119 -5.09 -1.29 -20.56
N PRO A 120 -3.88 -1.49 -21.12
CA PRO A 120 -2.67 -1.60 -20.33
C PRO A 120 -2.40 -0.25 -19.66
N VAL A 121 -2.16 -0.24 -18.35
CA VAL A 121 -1.97 1.00 -17.60
C VAL A 121 -0.72 0.94 -16.75
N ARG A 122 -0.08 2.10 -16.59
CA ARG A 122 1.10 2.29 -15.76
C ARG A 122 0.89 3.51 -14.89
N HIS A 123 1.07 3.35 -13.60
CA HIS A 123 0.94 4.45 -12.65
C HIS A 123 1.95 5.55 -12.97
N SER A 124 3.19 5.18 -13.26
CA SER A 124 4.27 6.10 -13.63
C SER A 124 3.98 6.96 -14.87
N GLN A 125 3.14 6.49 -15.79
CA GLN A 125 2.75 7.25 -16.98
C GLN A 125 1.60 8.23 -16.70
N LEU A 126 0.63 7.81 -15.89
CA LEU A 126 -0.56 8.61 -15.55
C LEU A 126 -0.25 9.65 -14.45
N PHE A 127 0.66 9.32 -13.55
CA PHE A 127 1.08 10.13 -12.42
C PHE A 127 2.62 10.26 -12.37
N PRO A 128 3.24 10.93 -13.35
CA PRO A 128 4.71 11.03 -13.44
C PRO A 128 5.35 11.76 -12.26
N ASN A 129 4.56 12.58 -11.55
CA ASN A 129 4.94 13.18 -10.28
C ASN A 129 3.94 12.72 -9.20
N PRO A 130 4.26 11.73 -8.36
CA PRO A 130 3.38 11.24 -7.31
C PRO A 130 3.58 11.94 -5.95
N ASP A 131 3.97 13.21 -5.92
CA ASP A 131 4.20 14.01 -4.69
C ASP A 131 2.98 14.13 -3.74
N PHE A 132 1.79 13.82 -4.22
CA PHE A 132 0.56 13.77 -3.43
C PHE A 132 0.44 12.49 -2.57
N LEU A 133 1.33 11.51 -2.79
CA LEU A 133 1.39 10.26 -2.05
C LEU A 133 2.46 10.33 -0.97
N LEU A 134 2.12 9.93 0.26
CA LEU A 134 3.12 9.79 1.32
C LEU A 134 4.12 8.66 1.03
N GLU A 135 3.62 7.57 0.45
CA GLU A 135 4.42 6.41 0.03
C GLU A 135 4.18 6.15 -1.46
N PRO A 136 4.86 6.88 -2.36
CA PRO A 136 4.70 6.66 -3.79
C PRO A 136 5.18 5.26 -4.19
N PRO A 137 4.54 4.63 -5.20
CA PRO A 137 4.98 3.33 -5.69
C PRO A 137 6.40 3.42 -6.25
N LYS A 138 7.23 2.43 -5.92
CA LYS A 138 8.63 2.37 -6.39
C LYS A 138 8.72 1.91 -7.84
N THR A 139 7.78 1.06 -8.27
CA THR A 139 7.60 0.56 -9.64
C THR A 139 6.10 0.49 -9.96
N ASP A 140 5.74 0.31 -11.23
CA ASP A 140 4.34 0.05 -11.62
C ASP A 140 3.79 -1.26 -11.03
N TRP A 141 4.66 -2.17 -10.57
CA TRP A 141 4.30 -3.40 -9.86
C TRP A 141 4.11 -3.19 -8.36
N ASN A 142 4.19 -1.96 -7.86
CA ASN A 142 3.70 -1.59 -6.54
C ASN A 142 2.30 -0.97 -6.60
N THR A 143 1.57 -1.16 -7.71
CA THR A 143 0.22 -0.65 -7.89
C THR A 143 -0.71 -1.71 -8.43
N ASP A 144 -1.96 -1.69 -7.98
CA ASP A 144 -3.05 -2.48 -8.51
C ASP A 144 -4.26 -1.61 -8.80
N ILE A 145 -5.11 -2.10 -9.72
CA ILE A 145 -6.41 -1.48 -9.95
C ILE A 145 -7.41 -2.06 -8.97
N HIS A 146 -7.96 -1.18 -8.14
CA HIS A 146 -8.96 -1.57 -7.15
C HIS A 146 -10.15 -0.62 -7.20
N GLY A 147 -11.21 -1.08 -7.88
CA GLY A 147 -12.35 -0.25 -8.25
C GLY A 147 -12.22 0.27 -9.68
N ALA A 148 -13.16 -0.13 -10.54
CA ALA A 148 -13.21 0.30 -11.93
C ALA A 148 -14.65 0.26 -12.46
N ALA A 149 -14.93 1.13 -13.43
CA ALA A 149 -16.17 1.16 -14.17
C ALA A 149 -15.91 1.42 -15.66
N ILE A 150 -16.72 0.81 -16.51
CA ILE A 150 -16.81 1.13 -17.93
C ILE A 150 -18.05 1.99 -18.18
N ASN A 151 -17.90 3.00 -19.02
CA ASN A 151 -18.96 3.92 -19.39
C ASN A 151 -19.62 3.48 -20.72
N PRO A 152 -20.86 3.93 -21.00
CA PRO A 152 -21.55 3.60 -22.25
C PRO A 152 -20.83 4.05 -23.53
N ASP A 153 -19.98 5.07 -23.46
CA ASP A 153 -19.14 5.56 -24.57
C ASP A 153 -17.87 4.73 -24.79
N GLY A 154 -17.65 3.69 -23.97
CA GLY A 154 -16.48 2.82 -24.01
C GLY A 154 -15.27 3.35 -23.24
N SER A 155 -15.38 4.53 -22.60
CA SER A 155 -14.33 5.00 -21.69
C SER A 155 -14.32 4.19 -20.38
N VAL A 156 -13.16 4.10 -19.74
CA VAL A 156 -12.99 3.43 -18.45
C VAL A 156 -12.52 4.41 -17.40
N VAL A 157 -12.99 4.24 -16.16
CA VAL A 157 -12.52 4.97 -14.98
C VAL A 157 -12.12 3.97 -13.92
N PHE A 158 -10.96 4.17 -13.30
CA PHE A 158 -10.42 3.23 -12.34
C PHE A 158 -9.50 3.91 -11.35
N ASN A 159 -9.36 3.30 -10.17
CA ASN A 159 -8.42 3.71 -9.15
C ASN A 159 -7.18 2.81 -9.19
N PHE A 160 -6.00 3.40 -9.07
CA PHE A 160 -4.90 2.70 -8.43
C PHE A 160 -5.13 2.75 -6.93
N GLU A 161 -5.03 1.61 -6.23
CA GLU A 161 -5.28 1.57 -4.78
C GLU A 161 -4.32 2.54 -4.06
N TYR A 162 -4.91 3.54 -3.39
CA TYR A 162 -4.25 4.72 -2.79
C TYR A 162 -3.39 5.56 -3.74
N GLY A 163 -3.38 5.28 -5.04
CA GLY A 163 -2.45 5.83 -6.02
C GLY A 163 -3.02 6.86 -6.99
N GLY A 164 -4.32 7.18 -6.90
CA GLY A 164 -5.02 8.09 -7.81
C GLY A 164 -6.05 7.42 -8.71
N THR A 165 -6.94 8.23 -9.29
CA THR A 165 -7.95 7.78 -10.26
C THR A 165 -7.62 8.30 -11.64
N ALA A 166 -7.84 7.51 -12.68
CA ALA A 166 -7.73 7.97 -14.07
C ALA A 166 -8.98 7.60 -14.86
N LYS A 167 -9.28 8.43 -15.87
CA LYS A 167 -10.23 8.12 -16.94
C LYS A 167 -9.47 8.02 -18.26
N LEU A 168 -9.67 6.91 -18.96
CA LEU A 168 -9.18 6.69 -20.31
C LEU A 168 -10.35 6.59 -21.27
N ASP A 169 -10.17 7.07 -22.49
CA ASP A 169 -11.16 6.84 -23.54
C ASP A 169 -11.15 5.38 -24.04
N ARG A 170 -12.02 5.09 -25.02
CA ARG A 170 -12.12 3.74 -25.60
C ARG A 170 -10.83 3.25 -26.28
N CYS A 171 -9.94 4.16 -26.67
CA CYS A 171 -8.67 3.88 -27.35
C CYS A 171 -7.51 3.75 -26.35
N GLY A 172 -7.72 4.14 -25.08
CA GLY A 172 -6.70 4.15 -24.04
C GLY A 172 -6.00 5.48 -23.85
N GLU A 173 -6.47 6.54 -24.51
CA GLU A 173 -5.92 7.88 -24.32
C GLU A 173 -6.41 8.48 -23.00
N THR A 174 -5.52 9.20 -22.32
CA THR A 174 -5.86 9.80 -21.03
C THR A 174 -6.81 10.98 -21.21
N VAL A 175 -7.99 10.89 -20.60
CA VAL A 175 -8.99 11.97 -20.58
C VAL A 175 -8.72 12.90 -19.40
N TRP A 176 -8.54 12.33 -18.21
CA TRP A 176 -8.13 13.06 -17.01
C TRP A 176 -7.51 12.12 -15.97
N THR A 177 -6.77 12.72 -15.04
CA THR A 177 -6.26 12.06 -13.82
C THR A 177 -6.64 12.87 -12.59
N LEU A 178 -6.90 12.17 -11.49
CA LEU A 178 -7.26 12.73 -10.19
C LEU A 178 -6.17 12.37 -9.18
N ARG A 179 -5.51 13.40 -8.65
CA ARG A 179 -4.36 13.29 -7.74
C ARG A 179 -4.81 13.20 -6.28
N GLU A 180 -5.56 12.15 -5.97
CA GLU A 180 -6.09 11.86 -4.63
C GLU A 180 -5.72 10.43 -4.24
N THR A 181 -5.62 10.16 -2.95
CA THR A 181 -5.39 8.82 -2.39
C THR A 181 -6.70 8.00 -2.42
N THR A 182 -7.15 7.65 -3.61
CA THR A 182 -8.43 6.94 -3.86
C THR A 182 -8.37 5.45 -3.56
N HIS A 183 -9.47 4.85 -3.12
CA HIS A 183 -9.53 3.52 -2.50
C HIS A 183 -10.22 2.45 -3.39
N HIS A 184 -10.40 1.24 -2.86
CA HIS A 184 -10.90 0.01 -3.52
C HIS A 184 -12.26 0.04 -4.26
N SER A 185 -12.99 1.16 -4.29
CA SER A 185 -14.30 1.21 -4.96
C SER A 185 -14.46 2.45 -5.83
N LEU A 186 -15.27 2.30 -6.86
CA LEU A 186 -15.70 3.39 -7.71
C LEU A 186 -17.09 3.05 -8.24
N VAL A 187 -18.06 3.92 -8.00
CA VAL A 187 -19.43 3.74 -8.49
C VAL A 187 -19.88 4.99 -9.22
N ARG A 188 -20.62 4.81 -10.32
CA ARG A 188 -21.26 5.92 -11.01
C ARG A 188 -22.32 6.55 -10.10
N SER A 189 -22.34 7.87 -10.04
CA SER A 189 -23.36 8.62 -9.30
C SER A 189 -24.57 8.88 -10.20
N GLU A 190 -25.78 8.74 -9.65
CA GLU A 190 -27.03 9.11 -10.34
C GLU A 190 -27.09 10.61 -10.67
N ARG A 191 -26.32 11.43 -9.95
CA ARG A 191 -26.20 12.89 -10.16
C ARG A 191 -25.10 13.25 -11.17
N GLY A 192 -24.56 12.27 -11.88
CA GLY A 192 -23.41 12.40 -12.78
C GLY A 192 -22.08 12.24 -12.04
N GLY A 193 -21.05 11.82 -12.78
CA GLY A 193 -19.73 11.55 -12.21
C GLY A 193 -19.70 10.28 -11.36
N TYR A 194 -18.90 10.30 -10.30
CA TYR A 194 -18.50 9.10 -9.55
C TYR A 194 -18.47 9.37 -8.04
N TRP A 195 -18.86 8.35 -7.26
CA TRP A 195 -18.51 8.26 -5.85
C TRP A 195 -17.31 7.36 -5.69
N ILE A 196 -16.26 7.89 -5.09
CA ILE A 196 -14.97 7.22 -4.94
C ILE A 196 -14.55 7.38 -3.49
N PRO A 197 -14.35 6.30 -2.71
CA PRO A 197 -13.76 6.44 -1.40
C PRO A 197 -12.31 6.92 -1.55
N GLY A 198 -11.88 7.80 -0.67
CA GLY A 198 -10.54 8.33 -0.60
C GLY A 198 -9.97 8.18 0.81
N GLN A 199 -8.71 8.56 0.98
CA GLN A 199 -8.05 8.53 2.27
C GLN A 199 -7.29 9.82 2.53
N LYS A 200 -7.83 10.68 3.38
CA LYS A 200 -7.11 11.89 3.79
C LYS A 200 -6.09 11.54 4.87
N GLN A 201 -4.81 11.82 4.61
CA GLN A 201 -3.77 11.67 5.62
C GLN A 201 -3.59 12.98 6.37
N PHE A 202 -3.73 12.94 7.69
CA PHE A 202 -3.49 14.08 8.55
C PHE A 202 -2.12 13.97 9.21
N LEU A 203 -1.24 14.87 8.83
CA LEU A 203 0.01 15.12 9.54
C LEU A 203 -0.29 16.11 10.67
N THR A 204 -0.63 15.58 11.85
CA THR A 204 -0.86 16.37 13.08
C THR A 204 -1.68 17.64 12.85
N ASP A 205 -2.93 17.52 12.41
CA ASP A 205 -3.85 18.65 12.23
C ASP A 205 -4.66 18.86 13.53
N PRO A 206 -4.45 19.96 14.28
CA PRO A 206 -5.17 20.23 15.50
C PRO A 206 -6.65 20.55 15.31
N GLU A 207 -7.01 21.12 14.16
CA GLU A 207 -8.34 21.69 13.91
C GLU A 207 -9.32 20.61 13.43
N ASN A 208 -8.81 19.54 12.81
CA ASN A 208 -9.59 18.42 12.32
C ASN A 208 -9.43 17.16 13.21
N ARG A 209 -9.36 17.36 14.53
CA ARG A 209 -9.26 16.25 15.51
C ARG A 209 -10.61 15.64 15.82
N PHE A 210 -10.64 14.31 15.87
CA PHE A 210 -11.74 13.51 16.38
C PHE A 210 -11.33 12.85 17.68
N ASP A 211 -11.43 13.58 18.81
CA ASP A 211 -11.11 12.99 20.10
C ASP A 211 -12.10 11.85 20.46
N PRO A 212 -11.62 10.72 21.03
CA PRO A 212 -10.25 10.43 21.47
C PRO A 212 -9.36 9.74 20.40
N PHE A 213 -9.81 9.61 19.15
CA PHE A 213 -9.21 8.76 18.11
C PHE A 213 -7.95 9.34 17.46
N THR A 214 -7.81 10.66 17.41
CA THR A 214 -6.71 11.34 16.73
C THR A 214 -5.75 12.02 17.71
N ARG A 215 -5.50 11.39 18.87
CA ARG A 215 -4.59 11.94 19.89
C ARG A 215 -3.19 12.13 19.32
N VAL A 216 -2.67 13.34 19.49
CA VAL A 216 -1.36 13.81 18.97
C VAL A 216 -0.17 13.10 19.59
N SER A 217 -0.37 12.30 20.65
CA SER A 217 0.72 11.68 21.40
C SER A 217 1.51 10.62 20.63
N THR A 218 1.13 10.28 19.40
CA THR A 218 1.79 9.22 18.62
C THR A 218 2.77 9.72 17.56
N ASP A 219 2.88 11.03 17.28
CA ASP A 219 3.71 11.60 16.19
C ASP A 219 3.54 10.89 14.83
N ARG A 220 2.45 10.13 14.65
CA ARG A 220 2.19 9.33 13.46
C ARG A 220 1.08 9.97 12.63
N PRO A 221 1.23 10.01 11.30
CA PRO A 221 0.11 10.34 10.43
C PRO A 221 -1.07 9.41 10.76
N PHE A 222 -2.26 9.98 10.93
CA PHE A 222 -3.48 9.17 10.93
C PHE A 222 -4.15 9.33 9.58
N ALA A 223 -4.71 8.24 9.07
CA ALA A 223 -5.35 8.22 7.78
C ALA A 223 -6.85 8.06 7.97
N GLU A 224 -7.59 9.07 7.56
CA GLU A 224 -9.05 9.12 7.63
C GLU A 224 -9.65 8.65 6.31
N GLY A 225 -10.67 7.79 6.38
CA GLY A 225 -11.48 7.46 5.21
C GLY A 225 -12.45 8.60 4.86
N GLU A 226 -12.49 8.96 3.58
CA GLU A 226 -13.47 9.90 3.03
C GLU A 226 -14.21 9.31 1.83
N VAL A 227 -15.29 9.96 1.42
CA VAL A 227 -15.99 9.69 0.17
C VAL A 227 -15.98 10.96 -0.68
N LEU A 228 -15.45 10.82 -1.89
CA LEU A 228 -15.33 11.88 -2.88
C LEU A 228 -16.47 11.78 -3.88
N HIS A 229 -17.17 12.90 -4.12
CA HIS A 229 -17.91 13.06 -5.36
C HIS A 229 -16.96 13.66 -6.39
N VAL A 230 -16.77 12.95 -7.50
CA VAL A 230 -15.91 13.37 -8.60
C VAL A 230 -16.77 13.57 -9.83
N SER A 231 -16.70 14.75 -10.43
CA SER A 231 -17.44 15.08 -11.65
C SER A 231 -16.95 14.27 -12.87
N GLU A 232 -17.71 14.30 -13.96
CA GLU A 232 -17.35 13.64 -15.23
C GLU A 232 -16.02 14.14 -15.83
N ASP A 233 -15.63 15.38 -15.52
CA ASP A 233 -14.37 16.01 -15.93
C ASP A 233 -13.24 15.87 -14.89
N GLY A 234 -13.43 15.00 -13.88
CA GLY A 234 -12.35 14.59 -12.97
C GLY A 234 -12.09 15.57 -11.82
N LYS A 235 -13.05 16.42 -11.43
CA LYS A 235 -12.90 17.36 -10.32
C LYS A 235 -13.63 16.87 -9.09
N VAL A 236 -13.01 16.99 -7.92
CA VAL A 236 -13.70 16.75 -6.65
C VAL A 236 -14.70 17.87 -6.41
N THR A 237 -15.99 17.54 -6.42
CA THR A 237 -17.10 18.47 -6.17
C THR A 237 -17.60 18.39 -4.74
N GLN A 238 -17.34 17.28 -4.05
CA GLN A 238 -17.72 17.09 -2.65
C GLN A 238 -16.74 16.13 -1.96
N ARG A 239 -16.49 16.41 -0.67
CA ARG A 239 -15.78 15.50 0.24
C ARG A 239 -16.63 15.24 1.47
N LEU A 240 -16.72 13.99 1.86
CA LEU A 240 -17.46 13.54 3.03
C LEU A 240 -16.51 12.73 3.91
N SER A 241 -16.18 13.25 5.09
CA SER A 241 -15.43 12.49 6.09
C SER A 241 -16.33 11.41 6.68
N ILE A 242 -15.85 10.16 6.67
CA ILE A 242 -16.58 9.05 7.30
C ILE A 242 -16.59 9.23 8.82
N VAL A 243 -15.48 9.70 9.40
CA VAL A 243 -15.36 9.89 10.85
C VAL A 243 -16.29 11.00 11.32
N GLN A 244 -16.32 12.14 10.62
CA GLN A 244 -17.22 13.27 10.91
C GLN A 244 -18.68 12.84 10.83
N VAL A 245 -19.09 12.12 9.78
CA VAL A 245 -20.47 11.63 9.64
C VAL A 245 -20.87 10.73 10.81
N LEU A 246 -19.98 9.83 11.23
CA LEU A 246 -20.24 8.95 12.38
C LEU A 246 -20.21 9.71 13.71
N TYR A 247 -19.32 10.70 13.84
CA TYR A 247 -19.20 11.54 15.02
C TYR A 247 -20.46 12.39 15.23
N ASP A 248 -20.86 13.15 14.21
CA ASP A 248 -22.05 14.02 14.23
C ASP A 248 -23.34 13.20 14.36
N GLY A 249 -23.34 11.97 13.83
CA GLY A 249 -24.45 11.04 13.96
C GLY A 249 -24.56 10.35 15.32
N GLY A 250 -23.65 10.60 16.26
CA GLY A 250 -23.63 9.93 17.57
C GLY A 250 -23.28 8.43 17.49
N LEU A 251 -22.64 7.99 16.40
CA LEU A 251 -22.28 6.61 16.11
C LEU A 251 -20.80 6.30 16.42
N MET A 252 -20.20 7.05 17.34
CA MET A 252 -18.77 6.93 17.69
C MET A 252 -18.37 5.52 18.15
N THR A 253 -19.30 4.73 18.70
CA THR A 253 -19.04 3.34 19.08
C THR A 253 -18.66 2.46 17.90
N LEU A 254 -19.17 2.74 16.70
CA LEU A 254 -18.83 2.02 15.47
C LEU A 254 -17.37 2.27 15.04
N LEU A 255 -16.80 3.44 15.36
CA LEU A 255 -15.39 3.74 15.08
C LEU A 255 -14.43 2.81 15.85
N THR A 256 -14.87 2.29 17.01
CA THR A 256 -14.07 1.39 17.86
C THR A 256 -14.48 -0.08 17.79
N ALA A 257 -15.60 -0.39 17.15
CA ALA A 257 -16.18 -1.74 17.18
C ALA A 257 -15.30 -2.79 16.48
N GLY A 258 -14.39 -2.37 15.59
CA GLY A 258 -13.49 -3.25 14.84
C GLY A 258 -12.21 -3.67 15.57
N GLY A 259 -11.91 -3.13 16.75
CA GLY A 259 -10.79 -3.58 17.60
C GLY A 259 -9.38 -3.28 17.08
N PHE A 260 -9.20 -2.34 16.15
CA PHE A 260 -7.87 -1.82 15.81
C PHE A 260 -7.57 -0.58 16.65
N SER A 261 -6.78 -0.79 17.71
CA SER A 261 -6.08 0.26 18.48
C SER A 261 -4.58 0.07 18.32
#